data_AF-A0A4Z0LY12-F1
#
_entry.id   AF-A0A4Z0LY12-F1
#
_cell.length_a   1.000
_cell.length_b   1.000
_cell.length_c   1.000
_cell.angle_alpha   90.00
_cell.angle_beta   90.00
_cell.angle_gamma   90.00
#
_symmetry.space_group_name_H-M   'P 1'
#
loop_
_entity.id
_entity.type
_entity.pdbx_description
1 polymer ?
#
loop_
_entity_poly.entity_id
_entity_poly.type
_entity_poly.pdbx_seq_one_letter_code
_entity_poly.pdbx_strand_id
1 'polypeptide(L)'
;MASPRRRLYCCLPRPEFGTDKEFPPVYSLTVLIISAAIALLAGVGLGMLLSQRVTPAGQKRREAERQLDDILQAKKAYEDEVVEHFSDTARLLNQLTESYRDVHNHLARGAADLCRGEGPVALEKMERRTDLAELPADLADIEPPKDYAPKASPGDKGVLSEDFGLERKRAEEEARVPPSL
;
A
#
# COMPACT_ATOMS: atom_id res chain seq x y z
N MET A 1 86.73 62.58 50.05
CA MET A 1 87.32 61.27 49.68
C MET A 1 86.31 60.20 50.06
N ALA A 2 86.01 59.13 49.33
CA ALA A 2 86.32 58.69 47.99
C ALA A 2 85.34 57.52 47.70
N SER A 3 84.66 57.62 46.57
CA SER A 3 84.26 56.57 45.61
C SER A 3 83.59 55.23 46.03
N PRO A 4 82.68 54.70 45.18
CA PRO A 4 81.69 53.68 45.50
C PRO A 4 82.04 52.31 44.88
N ARG A 5 81.20 51.29 45.14
CA ARG A 5 81.07 50.15 44.21
C ARG A 5 79.60 49.78 43.98
N ARG A 6 79.17 50.07 42.75
CA ARG A 6 77.90 49.67 42.12
C ARG A 6 77.91 48.16 41.86
N ARG A 7 76.83 47.46 42.24
CA ARG A 7 76.55 46.10 41.77
C ARG A 7 76.03 46.18 40.34
N LEU A 8 76.78 45.59 39.41
CA LEU A 8 76.31 45.21 38.09
C LEU A 8 75.34 44.03 38.23
N TYR A 9 74.10 44.21 37.78
CA TYR A 9 73.26 43.10 37.33
C TYR A 9 73.20 43.19 35.81
N CYS A 10 73.98 42.32 35.16
CA CYS A 10 73.90 42.09 33.72
C CYS A 10 72.60 41.36 33.40
N CYS A 11 71.83 41.95 32.48
CA CYS A 11 71.07 41.33 31.40
C CYS A 11 70.59 39.87 31.61
N LEU A 12 69.32 39.71 31.99
CA LEU A 12 68.53 38.53 31.61
C LEU A 12 67.83 38.82 30.28
N PRO A 13 67.94 37.94 29.26
CA PRO A 13 67.27 38.14 27.98
C PRO A 13 65.77 37.83 28.09
N ARG A 14 64.99 38.66 27.40
CA ARG A 14 63.55 38.54 27.15
C ARG A 14 63.26 37.31 26.27
N PRO A 15 62.21 36.51 26.52
CA PRO A 15 61.74 35.55 25.53
C PRO A 15 60.95 36.29 24.44
N GLU A 16 61.57 36.47 23.28
CA GLU A 16 60.88 36.89 22.05
C GLU A 16 59.99 35.71 21.59
N PHE A 17 58.68 35.83 21.80
CA PHE A 17 57.69 34.95 21.18
C PHE A 17 57.61 35.32 19.69
N GLY A 18 58.50 34.75 18.89
CA GLY A 18 58.49 34.85 17.44
C GLY A 18 57.25 34.16 16.87
N THR A 19 56.23 34.95 16.56
CA THR A 19 55.09 34.56 15.74
C THR A 19 55.42 34.73 14.26
N ASP A 20 56.43 34.02 13.77
CA ASP A 20 56.79 34.05 12.35
C ASP A 20 56.62 32.65 11.78
N LYS A 21 55.36 32.24 11.61
CA LYS A 21 55.02 31.26 10.58
C LYS A 21 54.72 32.01 9.28
N GLU A 22 55.71 32.77 8.80
CA GLU A 22 55.77 33.14 7.39
C GLU A 22 56.09 31.88 6.60
N PHE A 23 55.05 31.24 6.07
CA PHE A 23 55.20 30.24 5.03
C PHE A 23 55.42 30.99 3.70
N PRO A 24 56.62 30.94 3.08
CA PRO A 24 56.81 31.54 1.76
C PRO A 24 55.98 30.75 0.71
N PRO A 25 55.42 31.42 -0.32
CA PRO A 25 54.67 30.75 -1.38
C PRO A 25 55.63 30.04 -2.34
N VAL A 26 56.12 28.87 -1.94
CA VAL A 26 56.76 27.90 -2.84
C VAL A 26 56.02 26.57 -2.76
N TYR A 27 54.77 26.59 -3.26
CA TYR A 27 54.04 25.37 -3.56
C TYR A 27 54.63 24.75 -4.83
N SER A 28 55.75 24.06 -4.68
CA SER A 28 56.29 23.23 -5.77
C SER A 28 55.25 22.17 -6.13
N LEU A 29 55.04 21.95 -7.43
CA LEU A 29 54.09 20.94 -7.94
C LEU A 29 54.32 19.57 -7.29
N THR A 30 55.57 19.23 -6.98
CA THR A 30 55.94 18.00 -6.27
C THR A 30 55.36 17.93 -4.85
N VAL A 31 55.42 19.03 -4.08
CA VAL A 31 54.89 19.11 -2.72
C VAL A 31 53.35 19.03 -2.74
N LEU A 32 52.71 19.65 -3.72
CA LEU A 32 51.26 19.55 -3.92
C LEU A 32 50.81 18.13 -4.26
N ILE A 33 51.55 17.42 -5.12
CA ILE A 33 51.24 16.03 -5.48
C ILE A 33 51.40 15.10 -4.26
N ILE A 34 52.47 15.29 -3.47
CA ILE A 34 52.71 14.45 -2.28
C ILE A 34 51.65 14.71 -1.21
N SER A 35 51.31 15.97 -0.92
CA SER A 35 50.28 16.28 0.07
C SER A 35 48.90 15.81 -0.37
N ALA A 36 48.56 15.93 -1.66
CA ALA A 36 47.33 15.39 -2.22
C ALA A 36 47.27 13.86 -2.13
N ALA A 37 48.38 13.16 -2.41
CA ALA A 37 48.44 11.70 -2.29
C ALA A 37 48.24 11.23 -0.84
N ILE A 38 48.88 11.89 0.13
CA ILE A 38 48.72 11.58 1.56
C ILE A 38 47.28 11.86 2.01
N ALA A 39 46.70 13.00 1.62
CA ALA A 39 45.32 13.34 1.93
C ALA A 39 44.32 12.35 1.33
N LEU A 40 44.57 11.87 0.11
CA LEU A 40 43.74 10.84 -0.55
C LEU A 40 43.83 9.52 0.21
N LEU A 41 45.03 9.06 0.56
CA LEU A 41 45.21 7.82 1.33
C LEU A 41 44.53 7.91 2.70
N ALA A 42 44.70 9.02 3.41
CA ALA A 42 44.01 9.27 4.67
C ALA A 42 42.49 9.31 4.50
N GLY A 43 42.00 10.00 3.46
CA GLY A 43 40.59 10.10 3.12
C GLY A 43 39.96 8.76 2.73
N VAL A 44 40.66 7.91 1.98
CA VAL A 44 40.20 6.55 1.63
C VAL A 44 40.16 5.67 2.88
N GLY A 45 41.18 5.72 3.73
CA GLY A 45 41.20 4.96 4.98
C GLY A 45 40.04 5.34 5.91
N LEU A 46 39.85 6.64 6.15
CA LEU A 46 38.73 7.17 6.94
C LEU A 46 37.38 6.89 6.26
N GLY A 47 37.30 7.05 4.94
CA GLY A 47 36.12 6.79 4.14
C GLY A 47 35.68 5.33 4.18
N MET A 48 36.61 4.38 4.10
CA MET A 48 36.31 2.95 4.25
C MET A 48 35.89 2.61 5.67
N LEU A 49 36.56 3.16 6.68
CA LEU A 49 36.20 2.93 8.08
C LEU A 49 34.78 3.44 8.39
N LEU A 50 34.44 4.63 7.90
CA LEU A 50 33.10 5.20 8.04
C LEU A 50 32.09 4.42 7.18
N SER A 51 32.42 4.04 5.95
CA SER A 51 31.54 3.25 5.07
C SER A 51 31.15 1.91 5.71
N GLN A 52 32.10 1.21 6.34
CA GLN A 52 31.80 -0.03 7.05
C GLN A 52 30.84 0.18 8.23
N ARG A 53 30.93 1.31 8.94
CA ARG A 53 30.01 1.66 10.04
C ARG A 53 28.64 2.14 9.55
N VAL A 54 28.58 2.70 8.33
CA VAL A 54 27.39 3.32 7.73
C VAL A 54 26.71 2.39 6.70
N THR A 55 27.12 1.12 6.58
CA THR A 55 26.46 0.15 5.70
C THR A 55 25.56 -0.85 6.46
N PRO A 56 24.45 -0.43 7.11
CA PRO A 56 23.34 -1.31 7.43
C PRO A 56 22.46 -1.60 6.20
N ALA A 57 22.85 -1.11 5.01
CA ALA A 57 22.09 -1.25 3.76
C ALA A 57 21.82 -2.72 3.39
N GLY A 58 22.75 -3.63 3.70
CA GLY A 58 22.54 -5.07 3.51
C GLY A 58 21.49 -5.67 4.44
N GLN A 59 21.39 -5.19 5.69
CA GLN A 59 20.36 -5.62 6.64
C GLN A 59 18.97 -5.13 6.21
N LYS A 60 18.85 -3.85 5.85
CA LYS A 60 17.59 -3.28 5.35
C LYS A 60 17.09 -3.95 4.08
N ARG A 61 18.00 -4.30 3.15
CA ARG A 61 17.65 -5.06 1.93
C ARG A 61 17.13 -6.45 2.28
N ARG A 62 17.81 -7.16 3.18
CA ARG A 62 17.40 -8.49 3.63
C ARG A 62 16.08 -8.48 4.39
N GLU A 63 15.82 -7.44 5.16
CA GLU A 63 14.51 -7.23 5.82
C GLU A 63 13.40 -6.97 4.81
N ALA A 64 13.65 -6.14 3.78
CA ALA A 64 12.69 -5.91 2.71
C ALA A 64 12.40 -7.18 1.90
N GLU A 65 13.42 -7.97 1.58
CA GLU A 65 13.27 -9.28 0.93
C GLU A 65 12.41 -10.23 1.78
N ARG A 66 12.68 -10.31 3.09
CA ARG A 66 11.86 -11.12 4.01
C ARG A 66 10.41 -10.66 4.08
N GLN A 67 10.16 -9.36 4.16
CA GLN A 67 8.81 -8.83 4.17
C GLN A 67 8.06 -9.17 2.87
N LEU A 68 8.74 -9.10 1.73
CA LEU A 68 8.16 -9.50 0.44
C LEU A 68 7.81 -10.99 0.44
N ASP A 69 8.73 -11.84 0.89
CA ASP A 69 8.49 -13.28 0.98
C ASP A 69 7.33 -13.61 1.94
N ASP A 70 7.27 -12.97 3.10
CA ASP A 70 6.19 -13.14 4.08
C ASP A 70 4.83 -12.75 3.49
N ILE A 71 4.75 -11.61 2.79
CA ILE A 71 3.50 -11.15 2.15
C ILE A 71 3.08 -12.11 1.04
N LEU A 72 4.02 -12.58 0.21
CA LEU A 72 3.71 -13.53 -0.87
C LEU A 72 3.23 -14.87 -0.31
N GLN A 73 3.83 -15.35 0.78
CA GLN A 73 3.38 -16.56 1.47
C GLN A 73 1.99 -16.36 2.08
N ALA A 74 1.74 -15.25 2.77
CA ALA A 74 0.43 -14.94 3.33
C ALA A 74 -0.66 -14.84 2.25
N LYS A 75 -0.35 -14.20 1.12
CA LYS A 75 -1.25 -14.10 -0.03
C LYS A 75 -1.56 -15.47 -0.61
N LYS A 76 -0.55 -16.32 -0.79
CA LYS A 76 -0.76 -17.69 -1.26
C LYS A 76 -1.62 -18.51 -0.30
N ALA A 77 -1.34 -18.44 1.01
CA ALA A 77 -2.14 -19.13 2.02
C ALA A 77 -3.62 -18.68 2.00
N TYR A 78 -3.87 -17.37 1.85
CA TYR A 78 -5.22 -16.85 1.70
C TYR A 78 -5.91 -17.34 0.42
N GLU A 79 -5.20 -17.35 -0.72
CA GLU A 79 -5.73 -17.90 -1.97
C GLU A 79 -6.10 -19.38 -1.84
N ASP A 80 -5.26 -20.17 -1.16
CA ASP A 80 -5.52 -21.59 -0.88
C ASP A 80 -6.76 -21.76 0.03
N GLU A 81 -6.90 -20.95 1.10
CA GLU A 81 -8.07 -20.96 2.01
C GLU A 81 -9.37 -20.62 1.27
N VAL A 82 -9.35 -19.62 0.39
CA VAL A 82 -10.52 -19.24 -0.41
C VAL A 82 -10.95 -20.37 -1.35
N VAL A 83 -9.98 -21.04 -1.98
CA VAL A 83 -10.26 -22.20 -2.85
C VAL A 83 -10.90 -23.34 -2.05
N GLU A 84 -10.39 -23.63 -0.85
CA GLU A 84 -10.96 -24.63 0.04
C GLU A 84 -12.40 -24.27 0.44
N HIS A 85 -12.64 -23.01 0.83
CA HIS A 85 -13.97 -22.54 1.23
C HIS A 85 -15.01 -22.67 0.11
N PHE A 86 -14.65 -22.30 -1.13
CA PHE A 86 -15.56 -22.45 -2.27
C PHE A 86 -15.73 -23.91 -2.70
N SER A 87 -14.71 -24.76 -2.53
CA SER A 87 -14.83 -26.20 -2.76
C SER A 87 -15.85 -26.82 -1.80
N ASP A 88 -15.76 -26.50 -0.52
CA ASP A 88 -16.71 -26.97 0.48
C ASP A 88 -18.10 -26.38 0.25
N THR A 89 -18.20 -25.08 -0.05
CA THR A 89 -19.48 -24.45 -0.39
C THR A 89 -20.14 -25.15 -1.59
N ALA A 90 -19.39 -25.50 -2.63
CA ALA A 90 -19.92 -26.25 -3.77
C ALA A 90 -20.43 -27.64 -3.38
N ARG A 91 -19.76 -28.33 -2.44
CA ARG A 91 -20.26 -29.59 -1.88
C ARG A 91 -21.57 -29.40 -1.11
N LEU A 92 -21.65 -28.39 -0.25
CA LEU A 92 -22.87 -28.08 0.51
C LEU A 92 -24.02 -27.70 -0.43
N LEU A 93 -23.78 -26.91 -1.48
CA LEU A 93 -24.78 -26.56 -2.48
C LEU A 93 -25.31 -27.77 -3.25
N ASN A 94 -24.44 -28.74 -3.57
CA ASN A 94 -24.88 -30.00 -4.16
C ASN A 94 -25.77 -30.81 -3.20
N GLN A 95 -25.41 -30.89 -1.92
CA GLN A 95 -26.23 -31.57 -0.90
C GLN A 95 -27.59 -30.89 -0.72
N LEU A 96 -27.62 -29.55 -0.73
CA LEU A 96 -28.85 -28.78 -0.69
C LEU A 96 -29.73 -29.05 -1.93
N THR A 97 -29.13 -29.09 -3.12
CA THR A 97 -29.84 -29.37 -4.38
C THR A 97 -30.46 -30.77 -4.36
N GLU A 98 -29.74 -31.76 -3.83
CA GLU A 98 -30.26 -33.12 -3.67
C GLU A 98 -31.41 -33.17 -2.66
N SER A 99 -31.24 -32.52 -1.51
CA SER A 99 -32.29 -32.43 -0.49
C SER A 99 -33.55 -31.74 -1.02
N TYR A 100 -33.39 -30.70 -1.84
CA TYR A 100 -34.51 -30.03 -2.51
C TYR A 100 -35.24 -30.96 -3.49
N ARG A 101 -34.50 -31.74 -4.29
CA ARG A 101 -35.08 -32.74 -5.19
C ARG A 101 -35.84 -33.80 -4.41
N ASP A 102 -35.30 -34.27 -3.29
CA ASP A 102 -35.97 -35.25 -2.43
C ASP A 102 -37.28 -34.73 -1.87
N VAL A 103 -37.28 -33.50 -1.36
CA VAL A 103 -38.50 -32.83 -0.89
C VAL A 103 -39.52 -32.69 -2.02
N HIS A 104 -39.09 -32.24 -3.20
CA HIS A 104 -39.97 -32.11 -4.36
C HIS A 104 -40.55 -33.46 -4.81
N ASN A 105 -39.72 -34.50 -4.87
CA ASN A 105 -40.15 -35.87 -5.20
C ASN A 105 -41.12 -36.41 -4.15
N HIS A 106 -40.89 -36.14 -2.87
CA HIS A 106 -41.79 -36.53 -1.79
C HIS A 106 -43.15 -35.84 -1.92
N LEU A 107 -43.17 -34.53 -2.22
CA LEU A 107 -44.39 -33.78 -2.46
C LEU A 107 -45.18 -34.33 -3.66
N ALA A 108 -44.49 -34.61 -4.78
CA ALA A 108 -45.13 -35.16 -5.98
C ALA A 108 -45.75 -36.54 -5.72
N ARG A 109 -45.04 -37.43 -5.01
CA ARG A 109 -45.56 -38.74 -4.59
C ARG A 109 -46.73 -38.60 -3.63
N GLY A 110 -46.59 -37.76 -2.60
CA GLY A 110 -47.63 -37.50 -1.62
C GLY A 110 -48.92 -36.94 -2.25
N ALA A 111 -48.81 -35.99 -3.17
CA ALA A 111 -49.95 -35.49 -3.94
C ALA A 111 -50.58 -36.61 -4.79
N ALA A 112 -49.77 -37.41 -5.50
CA ALA A 112 -50.28 -38.51 -6.32
C ALA A 112 -50.96 -39.61 -5.50
N ASP A 113 -50.51 -39.88 -4.27
CA ASP A 113 -51.09 -40.88 -3.38
C ASP A 113 -52.35 -40.37 -2.67
N LEU A 114 -52.31 -39.15 -2.10
CA LEU A 114 -53.41 -38.57 -1.33
C LEU A 114 -54.58 -38.11 -2.21
N CYS A 115 -54.32 -37.73 -3.46
CA CYS A 115 -55.36 -37.31 -4.39
C CYS A 115 -56.01 -38.47 -5.18
N ARG A 116 -55.73 -39.73 -4.82
CA ARG A 116 -56.46 -40.90 -5.36
C ARG A 116 -57.88 -40.95 -4.80
N GLY A 117 -58.78 -40.17 -5.39
CA GLY A 117 -60.22 -40.21 -5.10
C GLY A 117 -60.97 -38.93 -5.49
N GLU A 118 -60.36 -37.77 -5.25
CA GLU A 118 -60.84 -36.46 -5.69
C GLU A 118 -59.63 -35.71 -6.25
N GLY A 119 -59.38 -35.89 -7.54
CA GLY A 119 -58.18 -35.35 -8.18
C GLY A 119 -58.20 -33.82 -8.21
N PRO A 120 -57.14 -33.12 -7.76
CA PRO A 120 -56.94 -31.75 -8.15
C PRO A 120 -56.64 -31.78 -9.65
N VAL A 121 -57.50 -31.10 -10.39
CA VAL A 121 -57.41 -30.72 -11.80
C VAL A 121 -55.99 -30.91 -12.35
N ALA A 122 -55.83 -31.87 -13.26
CA ALA A 122 -54.57 -32.11 -13.97
C ALA A 122 -53.93 -30.77 -14.36
N LEU A 123 -52.68 -30.55 -13.94
CA LEU A 123 -51.90 -29.34 -14.26
C LEU A 123 -51.84 -29.07 -15.77
N GLU A 124 -51.91 -30.11 -16.61
CA GLU A 124 -52.10 -30.00 -18.06
C GLU A 124 -53.34 -29.18 -18.47
N LYS A 125 -54.43 -29.23 -17.69
CA LYS A 125 -55.66 -28.49 -17.96
C LYS A 125 -55.55 -27.01 -17.52
N MET A 126 -54.61 -26.68 -16.64
CA MET A 126 -54.25 -25.29 -16.32
C MET A 126 -53.29 -24.71 -17.36
N GLU A 127 -52.30 -25.47 -17.84
CA GLU A 127 -51.43 -25.04 -18.96
C GLU A 127 -52.23 -24.72 -20.23
N ARG A 128 -53.27 -25.50 -20.54
CA ARG A 128 -54.14 -25.23 -21.69
C ARG A 128 -55.14 -24.07 -21.47
N ARG A 129 -55.24 -23.52 -20.25
CA ARG A 129 -56.06 -22.34 -19.94
C ARG A 129 -55.25 -21.06 -19.78
N THR A 130 -53.93 -21.17 -19.74
CA THR A 130 -52.99 -20.05 -19.89
C THR A 130 -52.58 -19.95 -21.36
N ASP A 131 -53.57 -19.88 -22.26
CA ASP A 131 -53.37 -19.16 -23.51
C ASP A 131 -52.99 -17.74 -23.11
N LEU A 132 -51.71 -17.39 -23.25
CA LEU A 132 -51.16 -16.15 -23.84
C LEU A 132 -51.98 -14.85 -23.68
N ALA A 133 -52.70 -14.68 -22.59
CA ALA A 133 -53.40 -13.45 -22.26
C ALA A 133 -52.36 -12.48 -21.71
N GLU A 134 -51.72 -11.78 -22.65
CA GLU A 134 -51.29 -10.39 -22.54
C GLU A 134 -50.88 -10.01 -21.11
N LEU A 135 -49.62 -10.26 -20.77
CA LEU A 135 -49.00 -9.55 -19.66
C LEU A 135 -49.18 -8.05 -19.97
N PRO A 136 -49.86 -7.27 -19.11
CA PRO A 136 -49.99 -5.83 -19.31
C PRO A 136 -48.59 -5.26 -19.52
N ALA A 137 -48.39 -4.40 -20.51
CA ALA A 137 -47.09 -3.79 -20.81
C ALA A 137 -46.43 -3.12 -19.58
N ASP A 138 -47.23 -2.81 -18.56
CA ASP A 138 -46.84 -2.26 -17.26
C ASP A 138 -46.06 -3.24 -16.36
N LEU A 139 -46.13 -4.56 -16.60
CA LEU A 139 -45.34 -5.57 -15.87
C LEU A 139 -44.06 -6.00 -16.61
N ALA A 140 -43.89 -5.59 -17.87
CA ALA A 140 -42.67 -5.86 -18.64
C ALA A 140 -41.50 -4.96 -18.20
N ASP A 141 -41.77 -3.93 -17.40
CA ASP A 141 -40.77 -2.98 -16.88
C ASP A 141 -40.35 -3.29 -15.42
N ILE A 142 -40.65 -4.49 -14.91
CA ILE A 142 -40.08 -4.97 -13.64
C ILE A 142 -38.63 -5.38 -13.92
N GLU A 143 -37.76 -4.38 -13.93
CA GLU A 143 -36.32 -4.62 -13.97
C GLU A 143 -35.90 -5.23 -12.62
N PRO A 144 -35.15 -6.35 -12.61
CA PRO A 144 -34.71 -6.97 -11.37
C PRO A 144 -33.96 -5.94 -10.51
N PRO A 145 -34.11 -5.98 -9.17
CA PRO A 145 -33.44 -5.03 -8.29
C PRO A 145 -31.94 -5.07 -8.58
N LYS A 146 -31.44 -3.96 -9.12
CA LYS A 146 -30.02 -3.81 -9.46
C LYS A 146 -29.28 -3.60 -8.15
N ASP A 147 -28.48 -4.60 -7.75
CA ASP A 147 -27.58 -4.50 -6.59
C ASP A 147 -26.41 -3.51 -6.79
N TYR A 148 -26.37 -2.82 -7.92
CA TYR A 148 -25.40 -1.76 -8.21
C TYR A 148 -26.05 -0.38 -8.13
N ALA A 149 -25.32 0.59 -7.55
CA ALA A 149 -25.74 1.98 -7.57
C ALA A 149 -25.66 2.54 -9.01
N PRO A 150 -26.79 2.93 -9.64
CA PRO A 150 -26.76 3.52 -10.97
C PRO A 150 -26.07 4.87 -10.93
N LYS A 151 -25.29 5.18 -11.97
CA LYS A 151 -24.73 6.52 -12.17
C LYS A 151 -25.89 7.48 -12.46
N ALA A 152 -25.95 8.61 -11.76
CA ALA A 152 -27.02 9.60 -11.96
C ALA A 152 -26.97 10.23 -13.37
N SER A 153 -25.77 10.39 -13.93
CA SER A 153 -25.55 10.84 -15.31
C SER A 153 -24.42 10.04 -15.99
N PRO A 154 -24.39 9.94 -17.34
CA PRO A 154 -23.34 9.22 -18.07
C PRO A 154 -21.91 9.73 -17.84
N GLY A 155 -21.77 10.98 -17.40
CA GLY A 155 -20.48 11.60 -17.04
C GLY A 155 -20.15 11.58 -15.55
N ASP A 156 -21.06 11.10 -14.69
CA ASP A 156 -20.84 11.10 -13.25
C ASP A 156 -19.88 9.98 -12.84
N LYS A 157 -18.94 10.32 -11.96
CA LYS A 157 -18.01 9.36 -11.38
C LYS A 157 -18.79 8.37 -10.50
N GLY A 158 -18.49 7.08 -10.65
CA GLY A 158 -19.19 6.02 -9.91
C GLY A 158 -18.91 6.09 -8.40
N VAL A 159 -19.81 5.52 -7.59
CA VAL A 159 -19.71 5.52 -6.12
C VAL A 159 -18.40 4.88 -5.60
N LEU A 160 -17.79 4.00 -6.39
CA LEU A 160 -16.50 3.35 -6.09
C LEU A 160 -15.28 4.01 -6.76
N SER A 161 -15.44 5.17 -7.38
CA SER A 161 -14.28 5.92 -7.89
C SER A 161 -13.52 6.56 -6.74
N GLU A 162 -12.18 6.57 -6.82
CA GLU A 162 -11.30 7.13 -5.78
C GLU A 162 -11.58 8.63 -5.51
N ASP A 163 -12.16 9.33 -6.49
CA ASP A 163 -12.50 10.74 -6.40
C ASP A 163 -13.93 11.03 -5.91
N PHE A 164 -14.72 9.99 -5.57
CA PHE A 164 -16.12 10.17 -5.20
C PHE A 164 -16.25 11.03 -3.92
N GLY A 165 -16.88 12.20 -4.06
CA GLY A 165 -17.02 13.16 -2.96
C GLY A 165 -15.82 14.11 -2.76
N LEU A 166 -14.70 13.91 -3.45
CA LEU A 166 -13.56 14.83 -3.38
C LEU A 166 -13.84 16.17 -4.06
N GLU A 167 -14.61 16.16 -5.15
CA GLU A 167 -14.99 17.37 -5.91
C GLU A 167 -15.81 18.34 -5.05
N ARG A 168 -16.71 17.80 -4.21
CA ARG A 168 -17.56 18.58 -3.30
C ARG A 168 -16.73 19.24 -2.21
N LYS A 169 -15.76 18.50 -1.64
CA LYS A 169 -14.77 19.05 -0.71
C LYS A 169 -13.91 20.13 -1.35
N ARG A 170 -13.43 19.93 -2.58
CA ARG A 170 -12.62 20.92 -3.32
C ARG A 170 -13.39 22.21 -3.54
N ALA A 171 -14.65 22.14 -3.96
CA ALA A 171 -15.49 23.31 -4.19
C ALA A 171 -15.82 24.07 -2.87
N GLU A 172 -16.05 23.35 -1.77
CA GLU A 172 -16.25 23.95 -0.45
C GLU A 172 -14.97 24.62 0.11
N GLU A 173 -13.81 24.04 -0.18
CA GLU A 173 -12.51 24.58 0.22
C GLU A 173 -12.12 25.81 -0.60
N GLU A 174 -12.38 25.78 -1.91
CA GLU A 174 -12.19 26.91 -2.83
C GLU A 174 -13.12 28.09 -2.51
N ALA A 175 -14.36 27.80 -2.08
CA ALA A 175 -15.29 28.83 -1.60
C ALA A 175 -14.90 29.42 -0.23
N ARG A 176 -14.04 28.74 0.54
CA ARG A 176 -13.58 29.18 1.87
C ARG A 176 -12.35 30.08 1.80
N VAL A 177 -11.59 30.01 0.70
CA VAL A 177 -10.42 30.88 0.48
C VAL A 177 -10.88 32.14 -0.25
N PRO A 178 -10.87 33.32 0.41
CA PRO A 178 -11.20 34.55 -0.30
C PRO A 178 -10.16 34.80 -1.41
N PRO A 179 -10.57 35.35 -2.57
CA PRO A 179 -9.64 35.64 -3.65
C PRO A 179 -8.54 36.56 -3.14
N SER A 180 -7.30 36.11 -3.25
CA SER A 180 -6.13 36.97 -3.06
C SER A 180 -6.15 38.05 -4.14
N LEU A 181 -6.36 39.30 -3.73
CA LEU A 181 -6.17 40.50 -4.56
C LEU A 181 -4.71 40.64 -4.98
#